data_AF-A0A9P4KHI4-F1
#
_entry.id   AF-A0A9P4KHI4-F1
#
_cell.length_a   1.000
_cell.length_b   1.000
_cell.length_c   1.000
_cell.angle_alpha   90.00
_cell.angle_beta   90.00
_cell.angle_gamma   90.00
#
_symmetry.space_group_name_H-M   'P 1'
#
loop_
_entity.id
_entity.type
_entity.pdbx_description
1 polymer ?
#
loop_
_entity_poly.entity_id
_entity_poly.type
_entity_poly.pdbx_seq_one_letter_code
_entity_poly.pdbx_strand_id
1 'polypeptide(L)'
;MLYPSSLLRWLQRKRYQYEVTFSLYMLTPVEKFIFNSVLFLLLSLLIIAASLYLPEHITIIANRIVYYFLGDDDSRTNKAAQQVLSTSSHIIREASTQLLGKNTINPADALAGRGRGYMEP
;
A
#
# COMPACT_ATOMS: atom_id res chain seq x y z
N MET A 1 14.32 18.28 -33.94
CA MET A 1 15.30 17.44 -34.67
C MET A 1 16.12 16.69 -33.63
N LEU A 2 15.74 15.45 -33.28
CA LEU A 2 16.52 14.64 -32.35
C LEU A 2 17.82 14.27 -33.05
N TYR A 3 18.92 14.92 -32.67
CA TYR A 3 20.26 14.59 -33.16
C TYR A 3 20.73 13.33 -32.40
N PRO A 4 20.72 12.12 -33.00
CA PRO A 4 21.28 10.93 -32.36
C PRO A 4 22.80 11.06 -32.10
N SER A 5 23.44 12.13 -32.59
CA SER A 5 24.87 12.40 -32.44
C SER A 5 25.32 12.60 -30.99
N SER A 6 24.47 13.11 -30.09
CA SER A 6 24.83 13.28 -28.68
C SER A 6 24.95 11.94 -27.94
N LEU A 7 23.98 11.04 -28.17
CA LEU A 7 24.05 9.67 -27.65
C LEU A 7 25.19 8.87 -28.28
N LEU A 8 25.42 9.00 -29.60
CA LEU A 8 26.55 8.36 -30.27
C LEU A 8 27.89 8.84 -29.72
N ARG A 9 28.06 10.16 -29.48
CA ARG A 9 29.28 10.72 -28.85
C ARG A 9 29.44 10.25 -27.41
N TRP A 10 28.35 10.07 -26.68
CA TRP A 10 28.36 9.51 -25.33
C TRP A 10 28.76 8.03 -25.33
N LEU A 11 28.22 7.23 -26.25
CA LEU A 11 28.56 5.82 -26.46
C LEU A 11 30.01 5.64 -26.89
N GLN A 12 30.50 6.49 -27.79
CA GLN A 12 31.91 6.55 -28.18
C GLN A 12 32.80 6.81 -26.97
N ARG A 13 32.44 7.78 -26.11
CA ARG A 13 33.20 8.06 -24.88
C ARG A 13 33.21 6.88 -23.90
N LYS A 14 32.08 6.16 -23.79
CA LYS A 14 31.99 4.92 -23.00
C LYS A 14 32.86 3.81 -23.56
N ARG A 15 32.96 3.67 -24.89
CA ARG A 15 33.87 2.74 -25.56
C ARG A 15 35.35 3.06 -25.26
N TYR A 16 35.74 4.33 -25.31
CA TYR A 16 37.11 4.73 -24.95
C TYR A 16 37.45 4.39 -23.49
N GLN A 17 36.52 4.68 -22.58
CA GLN A 17 36.72 4.37 -21.17
C GLN A 17 36.75 2.86 -20.91
N TYR A 18 36.04 2.08 -21.71
CA TYR A 18 36.10 0.62 -21.67
C TYR A 18 37.50 0.09 -22.02
N GLU A 19 38.20 0.71 -22.98
CA GLU A 19 39.57 0.33 -23.32
C GLU A 19 40.58 0.72 -22.23
N VAL A 20 40.35 1.86 -21.56
CA VAL A 20 41.25 2.40 -20.51
C VAL A 20 41.05 1.73 -19.15
N THR A 21 39.82 1.44 -18.75
CA THR A 21 39.50 0.96 -17.38
C THR A 21 39.56 -0.56 -17.28
N PHE A 22 39.33 -1.26 -18.39
CA PHE A 22 39.29 -2.72 -18.40
C PHE A 22 40.65 -3.36 -18.70
N SER A 23 41.76 -2.60 -18.72
CA SER A 23 43.09 -3.09 -19.12
C SER A 23 43.12 -3.79 -20.49
N LEU A 24 42.08 -3.60 -21.31
CA LEU A 24 41.85 -4.30 -22.57
C LEU A 24 42.89 -3.97 -23.65
N TYR A 25 43.64 -2.89 -23.44
CA TYR A 25 44.74 -2.47 -24.29
C TYR A 25 45.97 -3.39 -24.17
N MET A 26 46.11 -4.12 -23.06
CA MET A 26 47.27 -4.99 -22.83
C MET A 26 47.05 -6.43 -23.31
N LEU A 27 45.81 -6.78 -23.68
CA LEU A 27 45.48 -8.10 -24.21
C LEU A 27 45.64 -8.13 -25.73
N THR A 28 46.18 -9.23 -26.22
CA THR A 28 46.33 -9.54 -27.64
C THR A 28 44.96 -9.46 -28.35
N PRO A 29 44.84 -8.98 -29.60
CA PRO A 29 43.54 -8.77 -30.27
C PRO A 29 42.63 -10.00 -30.30
N VAL A 30 43.20 -11.21 -30.25
CA VAL A 30 42.45 -12.48 -30.13
C VAL A 30 41.88 -12.68 -28.72
N GLU A 31 42.64 -12.33 -27.69
CA GLU A 31 42.21 -12.46 -26.29
C GLU A 31 41.11 -11.46 -25.94
N LYS A 32 41.13 -10.25 -26.53
CA LYS A 32 40.04 -9.26 -26.44
C LYS A 32 38.70 -9.81 -26.93
N PHE A 33 38.71 -10.64 -27.97
CA PHE A 33 37.50 -11.26 -28.52
C PHE A 33 36.89 -12.30 -27.57
N ILE A 34 37.75 -13.14 -26.98
CA ILE A 34 37.34 -14.17 -26.01
C ILE A 34 36.76 -13.50 -24.76
N PHE A 35 37.45 -12.48 -24.23
CA PHE A 35 37.00 -11.78 -23.05
C PHE A 35 35.65 -11.07 -23.26
N ASN A 36 35.49 -10.35 -24.37
CA ASN A 36 34.22 -9.69 -24.72
C ASN A 36 33.09 -10.70 -24.96
N SER A 37 33.39 -11.89 -25.47
CA SER A 37 32.41 -12.97 -25.62
C SER A 37 31.94 -13.53 -24.28
N VAL A 38 32.86 -13.73 -23.33
CA VAL A 38 32.52 -14.15 -21.96
C VAL A 38 31.69 -13.07 -21.26
N LEU A 39 32.05 -11.80 -21.40
CA LEU A 39 31.26 -10.69 -20.84
C LEU A 39 29.87 -10.60 -21.47
N PHE A 40 29.77 -10.77 -22.79
CA PHE A 40 28.48 -10.81 -23.48
C PHE A 40 27.63 -12.00 -23.01
N LEU A 41 28.24 -13.17 -22.79
CA LEU A 41 27.57 -14.35 -22.26
C LEU A 41 27.07 -14.09 -20.83
N LEU A 42 27.92 -13.55 -19.94
CA LEU A 42 27.54 -13.22 -18.57
C LEU A 42 26.43 -12.15 -18.54
N LEU A 43 26.54 -11.13 -19.39
CA LEU A 43 25.53 -10.07 -19.46
C LEU A 43 24.21 -10.60 -20.04
N SER A 44 24.26 -11.44 -21.08
CA SER A 44 23.09 -12.11 -21.64
C SER A 44 22.40 -13.00 -20.60
N LEU A 45 23.20 -13.80 -19.87
CA LEU A 45 22.72 -14.61 -18.75
C LEU A 45 22.08 -13.73 -17.68
N LEU A 46 22.71 -12.61 -17.32
CA LEU A 46 22.20 -11.67 -16.34
C LEU A 46 20.92 -10.97 -16.81
N ILE A 47 20.82 -10.61 -18.09
CA ILE A 47 19.61 -10.01 -18.68
C ILE A 47 18.47 -11.01 -18.64
N ILE A 48 18.70 -12.26 -19.05
CA ILE A 48 17.67 -13.31 -19.02
C ILE A 48 17.25 -13.58 -17.57
N ALA A 49 18.21 -13.73 -16.64
CA ALA A 49 17.92 -13.90 -15.22
C ALA A 49 17.15 -12.71 -14.65
N ALA A 50 17.53 -11.47 -14.98
CA ALA A 50 16.81 -10.28 -14.55
C ALA A 50 15.41 -10.22 -15.16
N SER A 51 15.26 -10.47 -16.47
CA SER A 51 13.95 -10.44 -17.12
C SER A 51 13.01 -11.53 -16.60
N LEU A 52 13.52 -12.69 -16.19
CA LEU A 52 12.69 -13.81 -15.71
C LEU A 52 12.43 -13.75 -14.20
N TYR A 53 13.46 -13.43 -13.40
CA TYR A 53 13.39 -13.46 -11.93
C TYR A 53 12.99 -12.10 -11.35
N LEU A 54 13.53 -10.99 -11.87
CA LEU A 54 13.27 -9.67 -11.31
C LEU A 54 11.78 -9.26 -11.29
N PRO A 55 10.95 -9.49 -12.33
CA PRO A 55 9.55 -9.08 -12.26
C PRO A 55 8.79 -9.80 -11.15
N GLU A 56 9.03 -11.10 -10.96
CA GLU A 56 8.39 -11.88 -9.89
C GLU A 56 8.76 -11.32 -8.51
N HIS A 57 10.04 -11.01 -8.28
CA HIS A 57 10.51 -10.40 -7.03
C HIS A 57 9.98 -8.97 -6.81
N ILE A 58 9.88 -8.17 -7.87
CA ILE A 58 9.38 -6.79 -7.79
C ILE A 58 7.89 -6.79 -7.41
N THR A 59 7.07 -7.72 -7.91
CA THR A 59 5.63 -7.75 -7.57
C THR A 59 5.38 -7.98 -6.09
N ILE A 60 6.15 -8.86 -5.44
CA ILE A 60 6.03 -9.15 -4.01
C ILE A 60 6.36 -7.90 -3.17
N ILE A 61 7.43 -7.20 -3.56
CA ILE A 61 7.89 -5.98 -2.87
C ILE A 61 6.90 -4.84 -3.12
N ALA A 62 6.42 -4.67 -4.36
CA ALA A 62 5.47 -3.64 -4.74
C ALA A 62 4.14 -3.80 -3.97
N ASN A 63 3.62 -5.02 -3.84
CA ASN A 63 2.40 -5.27 -3.06
C ASN A 63 2.57 -4.89 -1.58
N ARG A 64 3.76 -5.15 -1.00
CA ARG A 64 4.07 -4.69 0.37
C ARG A 64 4.14 -3.17 0.46
N ILE A 65 4.77 -2.50 -0.50
CA ILE A 65 4.87 -1.02 -0.53
C ILE A 65 3.48 -0.40 -0.68
N VAL A 66 2.65 -0.93 -1.58
CA VAL A 66 1.26 -0.50 -1.79
C VAL A 66 0.45 -0.67 -0.51
N TYR A 67 0.64 -1.76 0.24
CA TYR A 67 -0.01 -1.93 1.55
C TYR A 67 0.40 -0.86 2.55
N TYR A 68 1.67 -0.47 2.63
CA TYR A 68 2.09 0.59 3.55
C TYR A 68 1.62 1.99 3.11
N PHE A 69 1.50 2.23 1.80
CA PHE A 69 1.06 3.52 1.28
C PHE A 69 -0.47 3.71 1.30
N LEU A 70 -1.25 2.73 0.84
CA LEU A 70 -2.73 2.81 0.86
C LEU A 70 -3.32 2.37 2.21
N GLY A 71 -2.60 1.56 2.99
CA GLY A 71 -3.09 1.03 4.26
C GLY A 71 -3.14 2.05 5.41
N ASP A 72 -2.46 3.21 5.32
CA ASP A 72 -2.66 4.27 6.33
C ASP A 72 -4.11 4.77 6.27
N ASP A 73 -4.65 4.95 5.07
CA ASP A 73 -6.03 5.42 4.86
C ASP A 73 -7.08 4.36 5.21
N ASP A 74 -6.87 3.11 4.80
CA ASP A 74 -7.78 2.00 5.12
C ASP A 74 -7.79 1.67 6.62
N SER A 75 -6.63 1.73 7.30
CA SER A 75 -6.57 1.45 8.73
C SER A 75 -7.26 2.53 9.56
N ARG A 76 -7.21 3.80 9.14
CA ARG A 76 -7.92 4.92 9.78
C ARG A 76 -9.43 4.83 9.53
N THR A 77 -9.82 4.51 8.30
CA THR A 77 -11.23 4.34 7.91
C THR A 77 -11.88 3.17 8.64
N ASN A 78 -11.20 2.02 8.72
CA ASN A 78 -11.68 0.85 9.46
C ASN A 78 -11.77 1.12 10.97
N LYS A 79 -10.78 1.82 11.56
CA LYS A 79 -10.84 2.23 12.98
C LYS A 79 -12.02 3.17 13.24
N ALA A 80 -12.26 4.14 12.36
CA ALA A 80 -13.39 5.06 12.49
C ALA A 80 -14.75 4.33 12.36
N ALA A 81 -14.89 3.44 11.37
CA ALA A 81 -16.08 2.62 11.19
C ALA A 81 -16.36 1.72 12.41
N GLN A 82 -15.32 1.12 12.98
CA GLN A 82 -15.42 0.27 14.16
C GLN A 82 -15.77 1.06 15.44
N GLN A 83 -15.28 2.30 15.54
CA GLN A 83 -15.65 3.21 16.64
C GLN A 83 -17.11 3.65 16.54
N VAL A 84 -17.60 3.97 15.33
CA VAL A 84 -19.02 4.30 15.11
C VAL A 84 -19.90 3.10 15.46
N LEU A 85 -19.55 1.90 15.00
CA LEU A 85 -20.34 0.69 15.25
C LEU A 85 -20.42 0.34 16.76
N SER A 86 -19.31 0.44 17.47
CA SER A 86 -19.26 0.20 18.92
C SER A 86 -20.05 1.26 19.69
N THR A 87 -19.91 2.54 19.32
CA THR A 87 -20.68 3.65 19.92
C THR A 87 -22.18 3.46 19.69
N SER A 88 -22.60 3.12 18.46
CA SER A 88 -24.00 2.84 18.14
C SER A 88 -24.56 1.67 18.96
N SER A 89 -23.78 0.60 19.14
CA SER A 89 -24.20 -0.55 19.95
C SER A 89 -24.41 -0.20 21.42
N HIS A 90 -23.60 0.73 21.96
CA HIS A 90 -23.74 1.22 23.33
C HIS A 90 -25.01 2.06 23.49
N ILE A 91 -25.22 3.04 22.60
CA ILE A 91 -26.39 3.92 22.63
C ILE A 91 -27.69 3.12 22.48
N ILE A 92 -27.73 2.11 21.61
CA ILE A 92 -28.91 1.24 21.44
C ILE A 92 -29.16 0.43 22.71
N ARG A 93 -28.12 -0.11 23.35
CA ARG A 93 -28.28 -0.84 24.62
C ARG A 93 -28.79 0.09 25.72
N GLU A 94 -28.24 1.29 25.85
CA GLU A 94 -28.71 2.27 26.84
C GLU A 94 -30.14 2.76 26.57
N ALA A 95 -30.49 3.04 25.32
CA ALA A 95 -31.85 3.40 24.96
C ALA A 95 -32.83 2.24 25.24
N SER A 96 -32.42 1.01 24.96
CA SER A 96 -33.24 -0.18 25.22
C SER A 96 -33.46 -0.40 26.73
N THR A 97 -32.46 -0.18 27.58
CA THR A 97 -32.61 -0.30 29.04
C THR A 97 -33.43 0.85 29.63
N GLN A 98 -33.32 2.07 29.09
CA GLN A 98 -34.17 3.20 29.48
C GLN A 98 -35.63 2.99 29.10
N LEU A 99 -35.90 2.45 27.91
CA LEU A 99 -37.26 2.12 27.48
C LEU A 99 -37.84 0.94 28.28
N LEU A 100 -37.03 -0.10 28.56
CA LEU A 100 -37.44 -1.20 29.45
C LEU A 100 -37.72 -0.71 30.88
N GLY A 101 -36.89 0.20 31.41
CA GLY A 101 -37.05 0.79 32.73
C GLY A 101 -38.23 1.76 32.85
N LYS A 102 -38.73 2.30 31.73
CA LYS A 102 -39.96 3.10 31.70
C LYS A 102 -41.24 2.25 31.72
N ASN A 103 -41.14 0.96 31.37
CA ASN A 103 -42.28 0.05 31.34
C ASN A 103 -42.45 -0.80 32.62
N THR A 104 -41.58 -0.61 33.62
CA THR A 104 -41.93 -0.97 35.00
C THR A 104 -42.94 0.05 35.49
N ILE A 105 -44.21 -0.25 35.25
CA ILE A 105 -45.35 0.33 35.95
C ILE A 105 -45.03 0.20 37.44
N ASN A 106 -44.61 1.28 38.08
CA ASN A 106 -44.63 1.33 39.52
C ASN A 106 -46.09 1.12 39.92
N PRO A 107 -46.42 0.07 40.71
CA PRO A 107 -47.81 -0.18 41.11
C PRO A 107 -48.40 0.98 41.94
N ALA A 108 -47.59 1.95 42.35
CA ALA A 108 -48.02 3.19 43.01
C ALA A 108 -48.67 4.21 42.05
N ASP A 109 -48.32 4.23 40.75
CA ASP A 109 -48.82 5.24 39.80
C ASP A 109 -50.18 4.86 39.20
N ALA A 110 -50.57 3.58 39.30
CA ALA A 110 -51.89 3.09 38.90
C ALA A 110 -53.03 3.49 39.86
N LEU A 111 -52.69 4.00 41.06
CA LEU A 111 -53.64 4.44 42.08
C LEU A 111 -53.87 5.96 42.06
N ALA A 112 -53.06 6.72 41.31
CA ALA A 112 -53.28 8.15 41.08
C ALA A 112 -54.33 8.34 39.97
N GLY A 113 -55.58 8.05 40.32
CA GLY A 113 -56.74 8.21 39.43
C GLY A 113 -56.78 9.59 38.80
N ARG A 114 -56.87 9.61 37.46
CA ARG A 114 -57.15 10.77 36.62
C ARG A 114 -58.58 11.27 36.90
N GLY A 115 -58.77 11.94 38.02
CA GLY A 115 -60.09 12.31 38.53
C GLY A 115 -60.05 13.57 39.38
N ARG A 116 -59.56 14.69 38.82
CA ARG A 116 -59.78 16.01 39.40
C ARG A 116 -60.50 16.88 38.36
N GLY A 117 -61.79 16.60 38.22
CA GLY A 117 -62.75 17.42 37.49
C GLY A 117 -63.42 18.40 38.45
N TYR A 118 -63.49 19.66 38.01
CA TYR A 118 -64.02 20.85 38.65
C TYR A 118 -65.49 20.72 39.08
N MET A 119 -65.85 21.27 40.24
CA MET A 119 -67.13 21.95 40.47
C MET A 119 -66.95 23.08 41.50
N GLU A 120 -67.12 24.32 41.02
CA GLU A 120 -67.47 25.51 41.81
C GLU A 120 -68.94 25.38 42.28
N PRO A 121 -69.34 26.02 43.40
CA PRO A 121 -69.69 27.45 43.40
C PRO A 121 -69.13 28.27 44.58
#